data_AF-A0A2V8TU35-F1
#
_entry.id   AF-A0A2V8TU35-F1
#
_cell.length_a   1.000
_cell.length_b   1.000
_cell.length_c   1.000
_cell.angle_alpha   90.00
_cell.angle_beta   90.00
_cell.angle_gamma   90.00
#
_symmetry.space_group_name_H-M   'P 1'
#
loop_
_entity.id
_entity.type
_entity.pdbx_description
1 polymer ?
#
loop_
_entity_poly.entity_id
_entity_poly.type
_entity_poly.pdbx_seq_one_letter_code
_entity_poly.pdbx_strand_id
1 'polypeptide(L)'
;MTISPRGMLSHMSRISRRTLLELTPTIATLVVSEAGIVIDASAQQPQPDAPLRVTKEQLKDALEILGLEFTEAQRDMMLPGVNNALAGYETLRKIDVPLDTEPAFHFRPALPGKEPKPRPSRFLPTRATKLASFKDIEDLAFLPVTSVA
;
A
#
# COMPACT_ATOMS: atom_id res chain seq x y z
N MET A 1 9.26 -68.17 -15.38
CA MET A 1 7.92 -68.29 -15.99
C MET A 1 7.36 -66.89 -16.10
N THR A 2 7.03 -66.54 -17.34
CA THR A 2 6.50 -65.25 -17.82
C THR A 2 5.18 -64.87 -17.15
N ILE A 3 4.90 -63.56 -17.01
CA ILE A 3 3.71 -62.84 -17.50
C ILE A 3 3.75 -61.38 -17.00
N SER A 4 3.87 -60.48 -17.97
CA SER A 4 3.51 -59.05 -17.88
C SER A 4 2.00 -58.91 -17.82
N PRO A 5 1.48 -57.83 -17.23
CA PRO A 5 0.56 -57.04 -18.04
C PRO A 5 0.74 -55.52 -17.91
N ARG A 6 0.75 -54.92 -19.11
CA ARG A 6 -0.02 -53.74 -19.54
C ARG A 6 0.14 -52.43 -18.76
N GLY A 7 0.63 -51.44 -19.52
CA GLY A 7 0.73 -50.07 -19.10
C GLY A 7 -0.60 -49.38 -18.78
N MET A 8 -0.47 -48.39 -17.93
CA MET A 8 -1.39 -47.26 -17.82
C MET A 8 -0.54 -46.01 -18.01
N LEU A 9 -0.51 -45.53 -19.25
CA LEU A 9 -0.05 -44.19 -19.60
C LEU A 9 -0.91 -43.19 -18.81
N SER A 10 -0.37 -42.70 -17.69
CA SER A 10 -0.98 -41.58 -16.96
C SER A 10 -0.85 -40.34 -17.83
N HIS A 11 -1.91 -40.06 -18.60
CA HIS A 11 -2.06 -38.81 -19.33
C HIS A 11 -2.34 -37.71 -18.32
N MET A 12 -1.30 -37.02 -17.85
CA MET A 12 -1.47 -35.69 -17.29
C MET A 12 -2.02 -34.79 -18.41
N SER A 13 -3.33 -34.60 -18.39
CA SER A 13 -4.04 -33.69 -19.28
C SER A 13 -3.46 -32.28 -19.11
N ARG A 14 -2.63 -31.83 -20.05
CA ARG A 14 -2.21 -30.43 -20.12
C ARG A 14 -3.40 -29.64 -20.65
N ILE A 15 -4.13 -28.98 -19.76
CA ILE A 15 -5.11 -27.97 -20.15
C ILE A 15 -4.36 -26.87 -20.92
N SER A 16 -4.71 -26.69 -22.19
CA SER A 16 -4.04 -25.72 -23.06
C SER A 16 -4.68 -24.34 -22.89
N ARG A 17 -3.88 -23.26 -22.92
CA ARG A 17 -4.36 -21.86 -22.80
C ARG A 17 -5.44 -21.53 -23.84
N ARG A 18 -5.40 -22.17 -25.00
CA ARG A 18 -6.42 -22.05 -26.06
C ARG A 18 -7.74 -22.71 -25.66
N THR A 19 -7.70 -23.86 -24.99
CA THR A 19 -8.89 -24.51 -24.40
C THR A 19 -9.49 -23.65 -23.28
N LEU A 20 -8.66 -22.90 -22.55
CA LEU A 20 -9.13 -21.97 -21.51
C LEU A 20 -9.80 -20.72 -22.12
N LEU A 21 -9.30 -20.21 -23.25
CA LEU A 21 -9.86 -19.04 -23.94
C LEU A 21 -11.12 -19.35 -24.78
N GLU A 22 -11.30 -20.60 -25.20
CA GLU A 22 -12.53 -21.06 -25.86
C GLU A 22 -13.69 -21.26 -24.87
N LEU A 23 -13.41 -21.42 -23.57
CA LEU A 23 -14.43 -21.73 -22.55
C LEU A 23 -15.09 -20.52 -21.89
N THR A 24 -14.88 -19.31 -22.40
CA THR A 24 -15.54 -18.07 -21.94
C THR A 24 -15.90 -17.24 -23.17
N PRO A 25 -17.17 -16.82 -23.43
CA PRO A 25 -18.13 -16.33 -22.44
C PRO A 25 -19.61 -16.66 -22.78
N THR A 26 -20.27 -17.50 -22.00
CA THR A 26 -21.75 -17.50 -21.89
C THR A 26 -22.16 -17.88 -20.48
N ILE A 27 -21.71 -17.10 -19.49
CA ILE A 27 -22.37 -17.02 -18.19
C ILE A 27 -22.71 -15.56 -17.95
N ALA A 28 -23.63 -15.07 -18.77
CA ALA A 28 -24.37 -13.83 -18.53
C ALA A 28 -25.86 -14.15 -18.60
N THR A 29 -26.32 -15.13 -17.82
CA THR A 29 -27.76 -15.33 -17.56
C THR A 29 -27.98 -15.74 -16.10
N LEU A 30 -28.65 -14.82 -15.38
CA LEU A 30 -29.47 -15.00 -14.18
C LEU A 30 -29.02 -15.99 -13.09
N VAL A 31 -28.50 -15.44 -11.98
CA VAL A 31 -28.86 -15.95 -10.64
C VAL A 31 -29.49 -14.81 -9.86
N VAL A 32 -30.80 -14.98 -9.63
CA VAL A 32 -31.64 -14.22 -8.71
C VAL A 32 -31.27 -14.62 -7.28
N SER A 33 -31.06 -13.62 -6.43
CA SER A 33 -31.30 -13.55 -4.99
C SER A 33 -31.13 -14.83 -4.14
N GLU A 34 -30.00 -14.95 -3.43
CA GLU A 34 -29.91 -15.37 -2.00
C GLU A 34 -28.48 -15.68 -1.51
N ALA A 35 -27.46 -14.96 -1.95
CA ALA A 35 -26.20 -14.85 -1.21
C ALA A 35 -25.48 -13.62 -1.77
N GLY A 36 -25.29 -12.58 -0.94
CA GLY A 36 -24.74 -11.29 -1.35
C GLY A 36 -23.27 -11.35 -1.78
N ILE A 37 -22.98 -11.99 -2.90
CA ILE A 37 -21.68 -11.94 -3.58
C ILE A 37 -21.87 -11.08 -4.83
N VAL A 38 -21.71 -9.77 -4.64
CA VAL A 38 -21.44 -8.85 -5.73
C VAL A 38 -19.97 -9.03 -6.12
N ILE A 39 -19.73 -9.67 -7.26
CA ILE A 39 -18.42 -9.63 -7.90
C ILE A 39 -18.35 -8.25 -8.55
N ASP A 40 -17.81 -7.28 -7.81
CA ASP A 40 -17.67 -5.92 -8.30
C ASP A 40 -16.57 -5.89 -9.37
N ALA A 41 -16.97 -6.05 -10.63
CA ALA A 41 -16.12 -5.77 -11.78
C ALA A 41 -16.08 -4.25 -12.04
N SER A 42 -15.83 -3.44 -11.01
CA SER A 42 -15.59 -2.00 -11.11
C SER A 42 -14.10 -1.70 -11.29
N ALA A 43 -13.46 -2.32 -12.28
CA ALA A 43 -12.22 -1.77 -12.83
C ALA A 43 -12.63 -0.88 -14.02
N GLN A 44 -12.65 0.43 -13.79
CA GLN A 44 -13.11 1.49 -14.70
C GLN A 44 -14.63 1.54 -14.96
N GLN A 45 -15.42 1.92 -13.96
CA GLN A 45 -16.54 2.81 -14.26
C GLN A 45 -16.00 4.24 -14.33
N PRO A 46 -16.28 5.01 -15.40
CA PRO A 46 -15.98 6.44 -15.42
C PRO A 46 -16.71 7.08 -14.24
N GLN A 47 -15.97 7.50 -13.21
CA GLN A 47 -16.54 8.36 -12.18
C GLN A 47 -17.03 9.63 -12.90
N PRO A 48 -18.23 10.13 -12.56
CA PRO A 48 -18.76 11.35 -13.16
C PRO A 48 -17.72 12.47 -13.01
N ASP A 49 -17.60 13.33 -14.04
CA ASP A 49 -16.63 14.44 -14.15
C ASP A 49 -16.60 15.28 -12.87
N ALA A 50 -15.83 14.83 -11.88
CA ALA A 50 -15.53 15.60 -10.71
C ALA A 50 -14.60 16.72 -11.19
N PRO A 51 -14.83 17.97 -10.74
CA PRO A 51 -13.98 19.08 -11.14
C PRO A 51 -12.53 18.72 -10.84
N LEU A 52 -11.64 18.90 -11.83
CA LEU A 52 -10.22 18.61 -11.68
C LEU A 52 -9.67 19.45 -10.51
N ARG A 53 -9.33 18.77 -9.41
CA ARG A 53 -8.73 19.42 -8.22
C ARG A 53 -7.24 19.67 -8.42
N VAL A 54 -6.57 18.78 -9.16
CA VAL A 54 -5.14 18.93 -9.52
C VAL A 54 -5.04 19.68 -10.83
N THR A 55 -4.29 20.78 -10.82
CA THR A 55 -4.04 21.61 -12.02
C THR A 55 -2.82 21.12 -12.80
N LYS A 56 -2.72 21.57 -14.06
CA LYS A 56 -1.57 21.26 -14.94
C LYS A 56 -0.24 21.81 -14.41
N GLU A 57 -0.29 22.96 -13.74
CA GLU A 57 0.88 23.57 -13.10
C GLU A 57 1.36 22.73 -11.92
N GLN A 58 0.44 22.31 -11.03
CA GLN A 58 0.76 21.42 -9.92
C GLN A 58 1.33 20.08 -10.39
N LEU A 59 0.81 19.54 -11.49
CA LEU A 59 1.36 18.33 -12.11
C LEU A 59 2.79 18.56 -12.60
N LYS A 60 3.08 19.72 -13.22
CA LYS A 60 4.43 20.07 -13.67
C LYS A 60 5.39 20.17 -12.49
N ASP A 61 5.03 20.90 -11.45
CA ASP A 61 5.89 21.12 -10.28
C ASP A 61 6.19 19.79 -9.55
N ALA A 62 5.19 18.91 -9.44
CA ALA A 62 5.38 17.57 -8.87
C ALA A 62 6.34 16.71 -9.71
N LEU A 63 6.26 16.78 -11.03
CA LEU A 63 7.17 16.06 -11.93
C LEU A 63 8.61 16.57 -11.82
N GLU A 64 8.80 17.88 -11.65
CA GLU A 64 10.11 18.49 -11.42
C GLU A 64 10.75 18.00 -10.10
N ILE A 65 9.96 17.93 -9.02
CA ILE A 65 10.41 17.36 -7.74
C ILE A 65 10.83 15.89 -7.89
N LEU A 66 10.11 15.12 -8.73
CA LEU A 66 10.42 13.73 -9.03
C LEU A 66 11.58 13.56 -10.02
N GLY A 67 12.07 14.64 -10.64
CA GLY A 67 13.09 14.61 -11.68
C GLY A 67 12.63 13.94 -12.97
N LEU A 68 11.34 14.02 -13.30
CA LEU A 68 10.74 13.43 -14.49
C LEU A 68 10.33 14.49 -15.49
N GLU A 69 10.76 14.34 -16.75
CA GLU A 69 10.48 15.30 -17.82
C GLU A 69 9.45 14.73 -18.81
N PHE A 70 8.38 15.49 -19.07
CA PHE A 70 7.33 15.14 -20.02
C PHE A 70 6.92 16.35 -20.86
N THR A 71 6.54 16.09 -22.11
CA THR A 71 6.00 17.14 -22.98
C THR A 71 4.66 17.64 -22.47
N GLU A 72 4.27 18.82 -22.93
CA GLU A 72 2.99 19.41 -22.56
C GLU A 72 1.80 18.51 -22.93
N ALA A 73 1.80 17.96 -24.15
CA ALA A 73 0.75 17.05 -24.60
C ALA A 73 0.68 15.77 -23.76
N GLN A 74 1.81 15.24 -23.30
CA GLN A 74 1.84 14.08 -22.40
C GLN A 74 1.25 14.44 -21.03
N ARG A 75 1.58 15.62 -20.50
CA ARG A 75 1.00 16.09 -19.22
C ARG A 75 -0.51 16.28 -19.32
N ASP A 76 -1.02 16.76 -20.46
CA ASP A 76 -2.45 16.88 -20.70
C ASP A 76 -3.15 15.51 -20.72
N MET A 77 -2.50 14.49 -21.29
CA MET A 77 -3.01 13.12 -21.26
C MET A 77 -2.97 12.49 -19.85
N MET A 78 -2.01 12.89 -19.00
CA MET A 78 -1.88 12.38 -17.64
C MET A 78 -2.89 13.00 -16.66
N LEU A 79 -3.27 14.26 -16.90
CA LEU A 79 -4.06 15.07 -15.97
C LEU A 79 -5.37 14.40 -15.51
N PRO A 80 -6.18 13.75 -16.39
CA PRO A 80 -7.36 13.02 -15.96
C PRO A 80 -7.03 11.82 -15.07
N GLY A 81 -5.98 11.06 -15.41
CA GLY A 81 -5.54 9.89 -14.64
C GLY A 81 -5.10 10.25 -13.22
N VAL A 82 -4.40 11.37 -13.06
CA VAL A 82 -3.96 11.88 -11.76
C VAL A 82 -5.17 12.31 -10.91
N ASN A 83 -6.15 12.99 -11.49
CA ASN A 83 -7.37 13.38 -10.77
C ASN A 83 -8.24 12.17 -10.39
N ASN A 84 -8.33 11.17 -11.26
CA ASN A 84 -9.01 9.91 -10.93
C ASN A 84 -8.31 9.17 -9.77
N ALA A 85 -6.98 9.13 -9.76
CA ALA A 85 -6.22 8.55 -8.66
C ALA A 85 -6.47 9.30 -7.34
N LEU A 86 -6.52 10.64 -7.38
CA LEU A 86 -6.85 11.46 -6.20
C LEU A 86 -8.23 11.09 -5.64
N ALA A 87 -9.25 10.95 -6.48
CA ALA A 87 -10.59 10.54 -6.04
C ALA A 87 -10.60 9.14 -5.40
N GLY A 88 -9.77 8.21 -5.91
CA GLY A 88 -9.53 6.92 -5.27
C GLY A 88 -8.94 7.05 -3.87
N TYR A 89 -7.90 7.88 -3.71
CA TYR A 89 -7.31 8.14 -2.39
C TYR A 89 -8.29 8.82 -1.42
N GLU A 90 -9.12 9.76 -1.89
CA GLU A 90 -10.15 10.40 -1.07
C GLU A 90 -11.18 9.38 -0.57
N THR A 91 -11.48 8.35 -1.36
CA THR A 91 -12.35 7.25 -0.94
C THR A 91 -11.69 6.40 0.14
N LEU A 92 -10.40 6.07 0.00
CA LEU A 92 -9.64 5.34 1.01
C LEU A 92 -9.50 6.09 2.34
N ARG A 93 -9.36 7.42 2.29
CA ARG A 93 -9.24 8.27 3.50
C ARG A 93 -10.54 8.37 4.31
N LYS A 94 -11.67 7.93 3.77
CA LYS A 94 -12.95 7.86 4.51
C LYS A 94 -13.03 6.60 5.38
N ILE A 95 -12.14 5.63 5.18
CA ILE A 95 -12.09 4.42 5.99
C ILE A 95 -11.57 4.81 7.38
N ASP A 96 -12.35 4.50 8.42
CA ASP A 96 -11.94 4.70 9.81
C ASP A 96 -10.86 3.68 10.19
N VAL A 97 -9.69 4.18 10.63
CA VAL A 97 -8.55 3.34 11.03
C VAL A 97 -8.30 3.55 12.52
N PRO A 98 -8.66 2.57 13.37
CA PRO A 98 -8.38 2.63 14.81
C PRO A 98 -6.89 2.76 15.11
N LEU A 99 -6.55 3.42 16.22
CA LEU A 99 -5.16 3.61 16.66
C LEU A 99 -4.41 2.30 16.98
N ASP A 100 -5.15 1.20 17.19
CA ASP A 100 -4.61 -0.15 17.43
C ASP A 100 -4.39 -0.96 16.14
N THR A 101 -4.52 -0.33 14.97
CA THR A 101 -4.33 -0.98 13.67
C THR A 101 -2.85 -0.97 13.29
N GLU A 102 -2.19 -2.13 13.38
CA GLU A 102 -0.83 -2.30 12.89
C GLU A 102 -0.77 -2.21 11.34
N PRO A 103 0.36 -1.80 10.75
CA PRO A 103 0.57 -1.89 9.30
C PRO A 103 0.39 -3.31 8.77
N ALA A 104 -0.11 -3.45 7.54
CA ALA A 104 -0.37 -4.74 6.91
C ALA A 104 0.88 -5.65 6.78
N PHE A 105 2.07 -5.06 6.78
CA PHE A 105 3.33 -5.79 6.83
C PHE A 105 4.29 -5.11 7.81
N HIS A 106 5.10 -5.92 8.48
CA HIS A 106 6.12 -5.45 9.41
C HIS A 106 7.45 -6.11 9.09
N PHE A 107 8.53 -5.33 9.18
CA PHE A 107 9.87 -5.87 8.97
C PHE A 107 10.33 -6.64 10.21
N ARG A 108 10.55 -7.95 10.05
CA ARG A 108 11.25 -8.78 11.04
C ARG A 108 12.69 -9.01 10.54
N PRO A 109 13.71 -8.40 11.17
CA PRO A 109 15.10 -8.56 10.72
C PRO A 109 15.66 -9.97 10.97
N ALA A 110 14.96 -10.78 11.77
CA ALA A 110 15.41 -12.10 12.16
C ALA A 110 14.88 -13.16 11.18
N LEU A 111 15.71 -14.17 10.87
CA LEU A 111 15.26 -15.32 10.10
C LEU A 111 14.19 -16.09 10.89
N PRO A 112 13.23 -16.77 10.22
CA PRO A 112 12.26 -17.62 10.90
C PRO A 112 12.94 -18.62 11.85
N GLY A 113 12.54 -18.61 13.12
CA GLY A 113 13.11 -19.49 14.15
C GLY A 113 14.52 -19.09 14.65
N LYS A 114 15.03 -17.92 14.29
CA LYS A 114 16.30 -17.39 14.80
C LYS A 114 16.04 -16.06 15.49
N GLU A 115 16.25 -16.01 16.80
CA GLU A 115 16.26 -14.73 17.51
C GLU A 115 17.64 -14.06 17.40
N PRO A 116 17.72 -12.72 17.31
CA PRO A 116 18.99 -12.01 17.40
C PRO A 116 19.66 -12.35 18.73
N LYS A 117 20.96 -12.68 18.70
CA LYS A 117 21.72 -12.88 19.94
C LYS A 117 21.64 -11.62 20.80
N PRO A 118 21.30 -11.71 22.10
CA PRO A 118 21.30 -10.54 22.97
C PRO A 118 22.71 -9.95 22.98
N ARG A 119 22.80 -8.66 22.64
CA ARG A 119 24.03 -7.88 22.76
C ARG A 119 23.80 -6.77 23.76
N PRO A 120 24.83 -6.37 24.53
CA PRO A 120 24.72 -5.19 25.38
C PRO A 120 24.30 -3.99 24.51
N SER A 121 23.30 -3.24 24.97
CA SER A 121 22.88 -2.02 24.29
C SER A 121 24.07 -1.09 24.17
N ARG A 122 24.37 -0.63 22.95
CA ARG A 122 25.34 0.45 22.73
C ARG A 122 24.76 1.81 23.13
N PHE A 123 23.44 1.89 23.26
CA PHE A 123 22.73 3.07 23.72
C PHE A 123 22.54 2.96 25.22
N LEU A 124 23.26 3.80 25.94
CA LEU A 124 22.99 4.04 27.35
C LEU A 124 21.90 5.11 27.42
N PRO A 125 20.86 4.95 28.26
CA PRO A 125 19.90 6.02 28.48
C PRO A 125 20.67 7.25 28.99
N THR A 126 20.34 8.42 28.46
CA THR A 126 20.87 9.68 28.98
C THR A 126 20.49 9.78 30.45
N ARG A 127 21.48 9.87 31.34
CA ARG A 127 21.22 10.05 32.78
C ARG A 127 20.54 11.41 32.95
N ALA A 128 19.38 11.42 33.59
CA ALA A 128 18.73 12.67 33.96
C ALA A 128 19.69 13.52 34.82
N THR A 129 20.11 14.66 34.28
CA THR A 129 20.88 15.64 35.03
C THR A 129 19.95 16.31 36.03
N LYS A 130 20.44 16.60 37.24
CA LYS A 130 19.66 17.35 38.23
C LYS A 130 19.26 18.70 37.62
N LEU A 131 17.96 19.02 37.66
CA LEU A 131 17.44 20.30 37.21
C LEU A 131 18.16 21.45 37.93
N ALA A 132 18.46 22.51 37.19
CA ALA A 132 19.06 23.71 37.78
C ALA A 132 18.05 24.33 38.76
N SER A 133 18.51 24.62 39.98
CA SER A 133 17.70 25.41 40.92
C SER A 133 17.78 26.87 40.51
N PHE A 134 16.63 27.52 40.35
CA PHE A 134 16.51 28.94 40.06
C PHE A 134 15.95 29.68 41.29
N LYS A 135 16.29 30.97 41.40
CA LYS A 135 15.81 31.83 42.49
C LYS A 135 14.61 32.64 42.05
N ASP A 136 14.64 33.15 40.82
CA ASP A 136 13.58 33.94 40.21
C ASP A 136 13.11 33.30 38.89
N ILE A 137 11.84 33.50 38.51
CA ILE A 137 11.23 32.87 37.33
C ILE A 137 11.87 33.36 36.03
N GLU A 138 12.31 34.62 36.00
CA GLU A 138 12.96 35.23 34.83
C GLU A 138 14.27 34.52 34.46
N ASP A 139 14.95 33.90 35.43
CA ASP A 139 16.17 33.14 35.18
C ASP A 139 15.92 31.90 34.30
N LEU A 140 14.70 31.35 34.31
CA LEU A 140 14.32 30.21 33.48
C LEU A 140 14.35 30.53 31.98
N ALA A 141 14.05 31.78 31.60
CA ALA A 141 14.01 32.20 30.20
C ALA A 141 15.41 32.15 29.53
N PHE A 142 16.47 32.18 30.35
CA PHE A 142 17.86 32.13 29.89
C PHE A 142 18.48 30.72 29.96
N LEU A 143 17.73 29.73 30.45
CA LEU A 143 18.21 28.35 30.55
C LEU A 143 17.90 27.55 29.26
N PRO A 144 18.78 26.61 28.86
CA PRO A 144 18.50 25.71 27.76
C PRO A 144 17.32 24.78 28.11
N VAL A 145 16.50 24.44 27.10
CA VAL A 145 15.31 23.57 27.24
C VAL A 145 15.62 22.25 27.96
N THR A 146 16.83 21.72 27.78
CA THR A 146 17.27 20.46 28.41
C THR A 146 17.47 20.54 29.92
N SER A 147 17.52 21.74 30.51
CA SER A 147 17.70 21.95 31.95
C SER A 147 16.43 22.31 32.72
N VAL A 148 15.30 22.47 32.02
CA VAL A 148 14.00 22.88 32.58
C VAL A 148 12.89 21.81 32.42
N ALA A 149 13.17 20.69 31.76
CA ALA A 149 12.21 19.60 31.45
C ALA A 149 12.42 18.36 32.33
#